data_AF-A5HG54-F1
#
_entry.id   AF-A5HG54-F1
#
_cell.length_a   1.000
_cell.length_b   1.000
_cell.length_c   1.000
_cell.angle_alpha   90.00
_cell.angle_beta   90.00
_cell.angle_gamma   90.00
#
_symmetry.space_group_name_H-M   'P 1'
#
loop_
_entity.id
_entity.type
_entity.pdbx_description
1 polymer ?
#
loop_
_entity_poly.entity_id
_entity_poly.type
_entity_poly.pdbx_seq_one_letter_code
_entity_poly.pdbx_strand_id
1 'polypeptide(L)' 'YHDSDYGHVVSCLNKGLGSVPDGIPANTELLDLEGNQLCGSPQT' A
#
# COMPACT_ATOMS: atom_id res chain seq x y z
N TYR A 1 -14.41 16.08 -17.97
CA TYR A 1 -13.43 16.07 -16.87
C TYR A 1 -13.16 14.61 -16.58
N HIS A 2 -12.27 13.98 -17.34
CA HIS A 2 -11.85 12.60 -17.09
C HIS A 2 -10.62 12.69 -16.20
N ASP A 3 -10.88 12.67 -14.90
CA ASP A 3 -9.85 12.49 -13.88
C ASP A 3 -9.69 10.98 -13.68
N SER A 4 -8.91 10.35 -14.56
CA SER A 4 -8.65 8.90 -14.51
C SER A 4 -7.16 8.60 -14.56
N ASP A 5 -6.32 9.56 -14.15
CA ASP A 5 -4.85 9.43 -14.14
C ASP A 5 -4.31 8.84 -12.82
N TYR A 6 -5.21 8.53 -11.88
CA TYR A 6 -4.85 7.69 -10.76
C TYR A 6 -4.94 6.25 -11.23
N GLY A 7 -3.78 5.69 -11.58
CA GLY A 7 -3.55 4.25 -11.62
C GLY A 7 -4.19 3.52 -10.45
N HIS A 8 -4.33 2.20 -10.49
CA HIS A 8 -4.99 1.49 -9.38
C HIS A 8 -4.27 1.73 -8.05
N VAL A 9 -4.84 2.61 -7.23
CA VAL A 9 -4.32 2.98 -5.92
C VAL A 9 -4.98 2.12 -4.87
N VAL A 10 -4.17 1.43 -4.08
CA VAL A 10 -4.62 0.72 -2.89
C VAL A 10 -4.20 1.54 -1.68
N SER A 11 -5.18 2.04 -0.93
CA SER A 11 -4.92 2.81 0.30
C SER A 11 -5.08 1.95 1.55
N CYS A 12 -4.00 1.85 2.32
CA CYS A 12 -3.88 1.13 3.57
C CYS A 12 -3.47 2.06 4.74
N LEU A 13 -3.90 3.32 4.68
CA LEU A 13 -3.58 4.34 5.68
C LEU A 13 -4.02 3.98 7.11
N ASN A 14 -3.14 4.19 8.08
CA ASN A 14 -3.43 4.07 9.52
C ASN A 14 -4.13 2.76 9.93
N LYS A 15 -3.84 1.66 9.24
CA LYS A 15 -4.46 0.35 9.48
C LYS A 15 -3.76 -0.45 10.58
N GLY A 16 -2.66 0.07 11.12
CA GLY A 16 -1.83 -0.60 12.12
C GLY A 16 -1.13 -1.84 11.58
N LEU A 17 -0.77 -1.85 10.29
CA LEU A 17 -0.13 -3.00 9.65
C LEU A 17 1.27 -3.21 10.23
N GLY A 18 1.56 -4.45 10.64
CA GLY A 18 2.88 -4.89 11.09
C GLY A 18 3.80 -5.36 9.95
N SER A 19 3.24 -5.63 8.78
CA SER A 19 3.94 -6.08 7.58
C SER A 19 3.21 -5.59 6.32
N VAL A 20 3.85 -5.72 5.16
CA VAL A 20 3.19 -5.45 3.87
C VAL A 20 2.06 -6.49 3.67
N PRO A 21 0.85 -6.09 3.24
CA PRO A 21 -0.25 -7.02 3.01
C PRO A 21 0.04 -7.99 1.87
N ASP A 22 -0.23 -9.28 2.08
CA ASP A 22 -0.29 -10.25 0.99
C ASP A 22 -1.61 -10.10 0.23
N GLY A 23 -1.58 -10.19 -1.09
CA GLY A 23 -2.77 -10.06 -1.94
C GLY A 23 -3.03 -8.66 -2.52
N ILE A 24 -1.99 -7.83 -2.60
CA ILE A 24 -2.03 -6.59 -3.39
C ILE A 24 -2.37 -6.96 -4.86
N PRO A 25 -3.43 -6.38 -5.45
CA PRO A 25 -3.78 -6.62 -6.85
C PRO A 25 -2.60 -6.39 -7.78
N ALA A 26 -2.40 -7.27 -8.76
CA ALA A 26 -1.23 -7.19 -9.65
C ALA A 26 -1.19 -5.92 -10.50
N ASN A 27 -2.34 -5.26 -10.72
CA ASN A 27 -2.43 -3.98 -11.40
C ASN A 27 -2.33 -2.77 -10.47
N THR A 28 -1.99 -2.95 -9.18
CA THR A 28 -1.77 -1.84 -8.26
C THR A 28 -0.57 -1.02 -8.70
N GLU A 29 -0.80 0.26 -8.96
CA GLU A 29 0.23 1.22 -9.37
C GLU A 29 0.79 1.99 -8.17
N LEU A 30 -0.02 2.17 -7.13
CA LEU A 30 0.37 2.82 -5.89
C LEU A 30 -0.22 2.09 -4.68
N LEU A 31 0.62 1.68 -3.74
CA LEU A 31 0.21 1.15 -2.45
C LEU A 31 0.60 2.14 -1.35
N ASP A 32 -0.41 2.73 -0.72
CA ASP A 32 -0.22 3.69 0.36
C ASP A 32 -0.28 3.00 1.73
N LEU A 33 0.84 3.00 2.44
CA LEU A 33 1.01 2.37 3.76
C LEU A 33 1.30 3.39 4.86
N GLU A 34 1.05 4.68 4.64
CA GLU A 34 1.36 5.70 5.63
C GLU A 34 0.59 5.48 6.95
N GLY A 35 1.25 5.77 8.08
CA GLY A 35 0.66 5.61 9.42
C GLY A 35 0.58 4.17 9.93
N ASN A 36 1.24 3.21 9.27
CA ASN A 36 1.35 1.83 9.76
C ASN A 36 2.62 1.61 10.61
N GLN A 37 2.61 0.55 11.43
CA GLN A 37 3.75 0.14 12.25
C GLN A 37 4.50 -1.00 11.57
N LEU A 38 4.89 -0.81 10.31
CA LEU A 38 5.58 -1.83 9.53
C LEU A 38 6.86 -2.22 10.25
N CYS A 39 6.84 -3.39 10.88
CA CYS A 39 7.99 -3.98 11.54
C CYS A 39 8.69 -4.81 10.47
N GLY A 40 9.39 -4.11 9.57
CA GLY A 40 10.27 -4.77 8.63
C GLY A 40 11.31 -5.55 9.43
N SER A 41 11.32 -6.87 9.32
CA SER A 41 12.56 -7.61 9.50
C SER A 41 13.62 -6.91 8.63
N PRO A 42 14.76 -6.47 9.17
CA PRO A 42 15.81 -5.93 8.33
C PRO A 42 16.17 -7.01 7.30
N GLN A 43 16.00 -6.72 6.01
CA GLN A 43 16.61 -7.55 4.97
C GLN A 43 18.12 -7.40 5.12
N THR A 44 18.74 -8.35 5.81
CA THR A 44 20.18 -8.64 5.70
C THR A 44 20.43 -9.51 4.49
#